data_AF-A0A847CZY7-F1
#
_entry.id   AF-A0A847CZY7-F1
#
_cell.length_a   1.000
_cell.length_b   1.000
_cell.length_c   1.000
_cell.angle_alpha   90.00
_cell.angle_beta   90.00
_cell.angle_gamma   90.00
#
_symmetry.space_group_name_H-M   'P 1'
#
loop_
_entity.id
_entity.type
_entity.pdbx_description
1 polymer ?
#
loop_
_entity_poly.entity_id
_entity_poly.type
_entity_poly.pdbx_seq_one_letter_code
_entity_poly.pdbx_strand_id
1 'polypeptide(L)'
;MAEAKKEVLQKTETKNKSFQMPELLDLLKVGAHFGHKKSAWDPRMEKYIYEIRNGIHIIDLVKTLEMLEVALQKIQHFSERGNILIVGTKGQAATIIEDVAKRSGMFYVNRRWPGGLFTNFDGIKKSVQTLVKMEEQIARGGKGLVKKEILLLQKDVERLNRMYSGIKFMDKLPEAIIVVDSAVEKNAVKEARNMNIPIISLIDTNCNPDVIDYPIPANDDSLKSISLFVNIFGDVVKDSKNSLSVISLRRDNDALLAKLEKEANEEKERIAKMEEEERERMKALREGKITSVTTSSVVRVVKKEKDIDAEIKKAEEVKEKEDKKGMDDLGLSVRVVKLLNDAGLKSVPALKKLSKKELLAIKGIGEKAATDILKALK
;
A
#
# COMPACT_ATOMS: atom_id res chain seq x y z
N MET A 1 -8.38 -53.39 6.01
CA MET A 1 -7.67 -52.49 6.97
C MET A 1 -7.04 -51.27 6.30
N ALA A 2 -6.48 -51.37 5.09
CA ALA A 2 -5.95 -50.21 4.35
C ALA A 2 -7.05 -49.29 3.77
N GLU A 3 -8.18 -49.84 3.33
CA GLU A 3 -9.34 -49.05 2.86
C GLU A 3 -10.05 -48.32 4.00
N ALA A 4 -10.28 -49.00 5.13
CA ALA A 4 -10.82 -48.36 6.33
C ALA A 4 -9.91 -47.24 6.85
N LYS A 5 -8.57 -47.37 6.73
CA LYS A 5 -7.65 -46.27 7.04
C LYS A 5 -7.76 -45.12 6.05
N LYS A 6 -8.01 -45.37 4.75
CA LYS A 6 -8.28 -44.31 3.76
C LYS A 6 -9.60 -43.59 3.99
N GLU A 7 -10.66 -44.30 4.34
CA GLU A 7 -11.96 -43.70 4.71
C GLU A 7 -11.88 -42.91 6.02
N VAL A 8 -11.12 -43.39 7.00
CA VAL A 8 -10.91 -42.66 8.26
C VAL A 8 -10.01 -41.43 8.05
N LEU A 9 -8.97 -41.52 7.19
CA LEU A 9 -8.16 -40.35 6.81
C LEU A 9 -8.95 -39.29 6.04
N GLN A 10 -9.90 -39.67 5.17
CA GLN A 10 -10.77 -38.70 4.50
C GLN A 10 -11.81 -38.06 5.43
N LYS A 11 -12.14 -38.70 6.56
CA LYS A 11 -13.07 -38.17 7.57
C LYS A 11 -12.39 -37.36 8.68
N THR A 12 -11.07 -37.22 8.67
CA THR A 12 -10.31 -36.41 9.65
C THR A 12 -9.44 -35.33 9.01
N GLU A 13 -9.93 -34.68 7.95
CA GLU A 13 -9.60 -33.28 7.77
C GLU A 13 -10.53 -32.48 8.67
N THR A 14 -10.05 -32.16 9.87
CA THR A 14 -10.67 -31.16 10.73
C THR A 14 -10.74 -29.86 9.92
N LYS A 15 -11.91 -29.58 9.32
CA LYS A 15 -12.22 -28.28 8.72
C LYS A 15 -12.14 -27.25 9.84
N ASN A 16 -10.95 -26.73 10.10
CA ASN A 16 -10.79 -25.47 10.80
C ASN A 16 -11.34 -24.40 9.85
N LYS A 17 -12.66 -24.27 9.78
CA LYS A 17 -13.31 -23.12 9.14
C LYS A 17 -12.87 -21.92 9.98
N SER A 18 -11.84 -21.21 9.51
CA SER A 18 -11.30 -20.02 10.17
C SER A 18 -12.21 -18.80 10.00
N PHE A 19 -13.40 -18.97 9.40
CA PHE A 19 -14.32 -17.89 9.06
C PHE A 19 -15.77 -18.26 9.42
N GLN A 20 -16.50 -17.27 9.92
CA GLN A 20 -17.90 -17.40 10.33
C GLN A 20 -18.80 -17.38 9.08
N MET A 21 -19.53 -18.47 8.87
CA MET A 21 -20.50 -18.57 7.78
C MET A 21 -21.81 -17.85 8.19
N PRO A 22 -22.42 -17.03 7.33
CA PRO A 22 -23.74 -16.48 7.60
C PRO A 22 -24.79 -17.59 7.63
N GLU A 23 -25.81 -17.42 8.47
CA GLU A 23 -26.96 -18.30 8.45
C GLU A 23 -27.93 -17.92 7.31
N LEU A 24 -28.77 -18.88 6.90
CA LEU A 24 -29.80 -18.64 5.89
C LEU A 24 -30.72 -17.48 6.26
N LEU A 25 -31.02 -17.34 7.55
CA LEU A 25 -31.85 -16.25 8.08
C LEU A 25 -31.20 -14.88 7.88
N ASP A 26 -29.87 -14.79 7.96
CA ASP A 26 -29.15 -13.53 7.76
C ASP A 26 -29.18 -13.10 6.30
N LEU A 27 -29.00 -14.05 5.36
CA LEU A 27 -29.18 -13.82 3.92
C LEU A 27 -30.60 -13.35 3.58
N LEU A 28 -31.61 -13.92 4.25
CA LEU A 28 -33.00 -13.52 4.09
C LEU A 28 -33.23 -12.08 4.59
N LYS A 29 -32.72 -11.74 5.78
CA LYS A 29 -32.85 -10.40 6.41
C LYS A 29 -32.22 -9.29 5.56
N VAL A 30 -31.08 -9.54 4.92
CA VAL A 30 -30.41 -8.55 4.07
C VAL A 30 -31.04 -8.42 2.67
N GLY A 31 -31.96 -9.33 2.33
CA GLY A 31 -32.64 -9.34 1.04
C GLY A 31 -31.79 -9.92 -0.10
N ALA A 32 -30.88 -10.86 0.19
CA ALA A 32 -30.01 -11.49 -0.81
C ALA A 32 -30.77 -12.37 -1.82
N HIS A 33 -31.99 -12.78 -1.49
CA HIS A 33 -32.84 -13.65 -2.31
C HIS A 33 -33.59 -12.92 -3.43
N PHE A 34 -33.68 -11.59 -3.39
CA PHE A 34 -34.35 -10.85 -4.45
C PHE A 34 -33.44 -10.74 -5.67
N GLY A 35 -33.94 -11.16 -6.83
CA GLY A 35 -33.31 -10.87 -8.11
C GLY A 35 -34.01 -9.75 -8.88
N HIS A 36 -33.77 -9.71 -10.18
CA HIS A 36 -34.38 -8.75 -11.10
C HIS A 36 -35.77 -9.20 -11.59
N LYS A 37 -36.41 -8.33 -12.40
CA LYS A 37 -37.71 -8.57 -13.03
C LYS A 37 -37.63 -9.72 -14.05
N LYS A 38 -38.76 -10.42 -14.25
CA LYS A 38 -38.90 -11.52 -15.24
C LYS A 38 -38.44 -11.17 -16.66
N SER A 39 -38.55 -9.91 -17.08
CA SER A 39 -38.14 -9.48 -18.42
C SER A 39 -36.63 -9.27 -18.59
N ALA A 40 -35.87 -9.17 -17.49
CA ALA A 40 -34.46 -8.80 -17.50
C ALA A 40 -33.52 -9.94 -17.09
N TRP A 41 -34.02 -11.18 -17.04
CA TRP A 41 -33.24 -12.35 -16.63
C TRP A 41 -32.45 -12.98 -17.78
N ASP A 42 -31.33 -13.61 -17.45
CA ASP A 42 -30.55 -14.48 -18.34
C ASP A 42 -31.01 -15.94 -18.15
N PRO A 43 -31.42 -16.66 -19.21
CA PRO A 43 -31.87 -18.04 -19.11
C PRO A 43 -30.88 -19.00 -18.45
N ARG A 44 -29.57 -18.72 -18.51
CA ARG A 44 -28.54 -19.57 -17.87
C ARG A 44 -28.60 -19.55 -16.35
N MET A 45 -29.28 -18.55 -15.77
CA MET A 45 -29.51 -18.44 -14.33
C MET A 45 -30.65 -19.32 -13.82
N GLU A 46 -31.38 -20.02 -14.70
CA GLU A 46 -32.52 -20.88 -14.33
C GLU A 46 -32.20 -21.84 -13.17
N LYS A 47 -31.02 -22.46 -13.20
CA LYS A 47 -30.57 -23.40 -12.16
C LYS A 47 -30.39 -22.78 -10.77
N TYR A 48 -30.27 -21.46 -10.66
CA TYR A 48 -30.09 -20.73 -9.39
C TYR A 48 -31.35 -19.99 -8.94
N ILE A 49 -32.39 -19.97 -9.77
CA ILE A 49 -33.67 -19.32 -9.46
C ILE A 49 -34.58 -20.37 -8.81
N TYR A 50 -35.17 -20.00 -7.67
CA TYR A 50 -36.11 -20.84 -6.94
C TYR A 50 -37.53 -20.71 -7.53
N GLU A 51 -38.07 -19.49 -7.59
CA GLU A 51 -39.40 -19.22 -8.14
C GLU A 51 -39.53 -17.78 -8.65
N ILE A 52 -40.68 -17.44 -9.24
CA ILE A 52 -41.03 -16.07 -9.62
C ILE A 52 -42.23 -15.63 -8.78
N ARG A 53 -42.09 -14.56 -8.01
CA ARG A 53 -43.15 -14.01 -7.17
C ARG A 53 -43.36 -12.53 -7.49
N ASN A 54 -44.60 -12.14 -7.77
CA ASN A 54 -44.97 -10.76 -8.12
C ASN A 54 -44.12 -10.17 -9.27
N GLY A 55 -43.70 -11.01 -10.23
CA GLY A 55 -42.90 -10.59 -11.39
C GLY A 55 -41.40 -10.39 -11.11
N ILE A 56 -40.93 -10.70 -9.90
CA ILE A 56 -39.51 -10.67 -9.49
C ILE A 56 -39.02 -12.11 -9.31
N HIS A 57 -37.81 -12.39 -9.77
CA HIS A 57 -37.18 -13.68 -9.54
C HIS A 57 -36.68 -13.79 -8.08
N ILE A 58 -36.91 -14.95 -7.47
CA ILE A 58 -36.36 -15.30 -6.16
C ILE A 58 -35.19 -16.27 -6.39
N ILE A 59 -34.02 -15.91 -5.88
CA ILE A 59 -32.80 -16.70 -5.93
C ILE A 59 -32.83 -17.77 -4.83
N ASP A 60 -32.36 -18.97 -5.16
CA ASP A 60 -32.22 -20.08 -4.23
C ASP A 60 -31.03 -19.88 -3.27
N LEU A 61 -31.33 -19.44 -2.05
CA LEU A 61 -30.33 -19.16 -1.03
C LEU A 61 -29.60 -20.40 -0.50
N VAL A 62 -30.17 -21.61 -0.65
CA VAL A 62 -29.48 -22.84 -0.24
C VAL A 62 -28.27 -23.06 -1.13
N LYS A 63 -28.46 -22.91 -2.46
CA LYS A 63 -27.36 -22.94 -3.43
C LYS A 63 -26.38 -21.80 -3.20
N THR A 64 -26.87 -20.60 -2.85
CA THR A 64 -25.99 -19.47 -2.48
C THR A 64 -25.04 -19.84 -1.35
N LEU A 65 -25.53 -20.49 -0.28
CA LEU A 65 -24.69 -20.89 0.85
C LEU A 65 -23.64 -21.94 0.47
N GLU A 66 -24.02 -22.95 -0.31
CA GLU A 66 -23.10 -23.99 -0.79
C GLU A 66 -21.97 -23.38 -1.65
N MET A 67 -22.33 -22.52 -2.60
CA MET A 67 -21.38 -21.87 -3.49
C MET A 67 -20.53 -20.83 -2.77
N LEU A 68 -21.10 -20.13 -1.79
CA LEU A 68 -20.37 -19.20 -0.93
C LEU A 68 -19.31 -19.95 -0.12
N GLU A 69 -19.60 -21.13 0.44
CA GLU A 69 -18.59 -21.91 1.17
C GLU A 69 -17.39 -22.25 0.28
N VAL A 70 -17.65 -22.69 -0.96
CA VAL A 70 -16.59 -22.99 -1.93
C VAL A 70 -15.79 -21.73 -2.28
N ALA A 71 -16.47 -20.61 -2.54
CA ALA A 71 -15.83 -19.35 -2.87
C ALA A 71 -14.95 -18.83 -1.73
N LEU A 72 -15.40 -18.90 -0.47
CA LEU A 72 -14.61 -18.47 0.69
C LEU A 72 -13.34 -19.30 0.88
N GLN A 73 -13.42 -20.62 0.70
CA GLN A 73 -12.23 -21.49 0.73
C GLN A 73 -11.22 -21.10 -0.36
N LYS A 74 -11.71 -20.74 -1.56
CA LYS A 74 -10.86 -20.28 -2.65
C LYS A 74 -10.26 -18.91 -2.39
N ILE A 75 -11.03 -17.97 -1.85
CA ILE A 75 -10.54 -16.64 -1.43
C ILE A 75 -9.40 -16.79 -0.43
N GLN A 76 -9.56 -17.64 0.59
CA GLN A 76 -8.50 -17.91 1.57
C GLN A 76 -7.24 -18.48 0.89
N HIS A 77 -7.42 -19.48 0.03
CA HIS A 77 -6.31 -20.10 -0.68
C HIS A 77 -5.55 -19.13 -1.60
N PHE A 78 -6.26 -18.21 -2.27
CA PHE A 78 -5.63 -17.19 -3.11
C PHE A 78 -4.96 -16.08 -2.29
N SER A 79 -5.52 -15.71 -1.13
CA SER A 79 -4.97 -14.66 -0.26
C SER A 79 -3.61 -15.05 0.33
N GLU A 80 -3.42 -16.34 0.63
CA GLU A 80 -2.14 -16.88 1.09
C GLU A 80 -1.03 -16.81 0.03
N ARG A 81 -1.40 -16.90 -1.26
CA ARG A 81 -0.46 -16.93 -2.39
C ARG A 81 -0.09 -15.55 -2.87
N GLY A 82 -1.06 -14.65 -2.96
CA GLY A 82 -0.82 -13.34 -3.56
C GLY A 82 -1.90 -12.33 -3.25
N ASN A 83 -2.03 -11.37 -4.16
CA ASN A 83 -2.89 -10.22 -4.01
C ASN A 83 -4.31 -10.55 -4.48
N ILE A 84 -5.31 -10.03 -3.77
CA ILE A 84 -6.71 -10.09 -4.19
C ILE A 84 -7.17 -8.69 -4.58
N LEU A 85 -7.87 -8.60 -5.71
CA LEU A 85 -8.49 -7.37 -6.20
C LEU A 85 -10.00 -7.48 -6.08
N ILE A 86 -10.65 -6.53 -5.42
CA ILE A 86 -12.12 -6.40 -5.41
C ILE A 86 -12.58 -5.27 -6.32
N VAL A 87 -13.59 -5.53 -7.14
CA VAL A 87 -14.14 -4.58 -8.12
C VAL A 87 -15.62 -4.39 -7.89
N GLY A 88 -16.05 -3.15 -7.88
CA GLY A 88 -17.46 -2.78 -7.96
C GLY A 88 -17.62 -1.28 -8.05
N THR A 89 -18.16 -0.81 -9.18
CA THR A 89 -18.29 0.62 -9.47
C THR A 89 -19.68 1.20 -9.18
N LYS A 90 -20.62 0.35 -8.77
CA LYS A 90 -22.04 0.67 -8.61
C LYS A 90 -22.30 1.58 -7.40
N GLY A 91 -22.59 2.85 -7.66
CA GLY A 91 -23.19 3.77 -6.69
C GLY A 91 -22.56 3.74 -5.30
N GLN A 92 -23.34 3.39 -4.28
CA GLN A 92 -22.90 3.34 -2.88
C GLN A 92 -22.09 2.07 -2.53
N ALA A 93 -22.12 1.01 -3.36
CA ALA A 93 -21.27 -0.16 -3.17
C ALA A 93 -19.78 0.18 -3.28
N ALA A 94 -19.44 1.19 -4.10
CA ALA A 94 -18.09 1.70 -4.27
C ALA A 94 -17.42 2.12 -2.94
N THR A 95 -18.19 2.75 -2.04
CA THR A 95 -17.68 3.21 -0.73
C THR A 95 -17.45 2.01 0.20
N ILE A 96 -18.41 1.08 0.23
CA ILE A 96 -18.33 -0.14 1.07
C ILE A 96 -17.12 -0.98 0.67
N ILE A 97 -16.90 -1.16 -0.63
CA ILE A 97 -15.76 -1.90 -1.17
C ILE A 97 -14.44 -1.24 -0.80
N GLU A 98 -14.35 0.09 -0.93
CA GLU A 98 -13.16 0.85 -0.54
C GLU A 98 -12.83 0.68 0.94
N ASP A 99 -13.82 0.86 1.83
CA ASP A 99 -13.62 0.76 3.28
C ASP A 99 -13.19 -0.65 3.71
N VAL A 100 -13.83 -1.67 3.15
CA VAL A 100 -13.49 -3.07 3.45
C VAL A 100 -12.13 -3.44 2.88
N ALA A 101 -11.81 -3.03 1.64
CA ALA A 101 -10.52 -3.31 1.04
C ALA A 101 -9.36 -2.61 1.77
N LYS A 102 -9.58 -1.39 2.28
CA LYS A 102 -8.61 -0.70 3.14
C LYS A 102 -8.36 -1.45 4.45
N ARG A 103 -9.42 -1.91 5.10
CA ARG A 103 -9.35 -2.64 6.38
C ARG A 103 -8.72 -4.03 6.25
N SER A 104 -9.05 -4.74 5.17
CA SER A 104 -8.63 -6.13 4.92
C SER A 104 -7.34 -6.26 4.14
N GLY A 105 -6.74 -5.15 3.65
CA GLY A 105 -5.51 -5.20 2.86
C GLY A 105 -5.69 -5.71 1.43
N MET A 106 -6.91 -5.72 0.90
CA MET A 106 -7.17 -6.02 -0.51
C MET A 106 -6.95 -4.79 -1.40
N PHE A 107 -6.60 -5.01 -2.67
CA PHE A 107 -6.65 -3.97 -3.68
C PHE A 107 -8.10 -3.76 -4.13
N TYR A 108 -8.44 -2.56 -4.61
CA TYR A 108 -9.81 -2.30 -5.05
C TYR A 108 -9.90 -1.42 -6.29
N VAL A 109 -11.01 -1.56 -7.02
CA VAL A 109 -11.45 -0.61 -8.05
C VAL A 109 -12.91 -0.28 -7.79
N ASN A 110 -13.19 0.98 -7.42
CA ASN A 110 -14.52 1.42 -7.01
C ASN A 110 -15.14 2.50 -7.90
N ARG A 111 -14.39 3.07 -8.86
CA ARG A 111 -14.89 4.12 -9.76
C ARG A 111 -15.10 3.63 -11.17
N ARG A 112 -14.03 3.47 -11.94
CA ARG A 112 -14.11 3.00 -13.31
C ARG A 112 -12.97 2.04 -13.54
N TRP A 113 -13.27 0.89 -14.13
CA TRP A 113 -12.25 -0.04 -14.57
C TRP A 113 -11.27 0.63 -15.54
N PRO A 114 -9.96 0.73 -15.20
CA PRO A 114 -8.97 1.21 -16.14
C PRO A 114 -8.73 0.11 -17.19
N GLY A 115 -9.07 0.40 -18.44
CA GLY A 115 -8.89 -0.57 -19.53
C GLY A 115 -7.42 -0.94 -19.69
N GLY A 116 -7.16 -2.24 -19.80
CA GLY A 116 -5.81 -2.78 -19.89
C GLY A 116 -5.09 -2.92 -18.55
N LEU A 117 -5.82 -2.98 -17.43
CA LEU A 117 -5.23 -3.19 -16.11
C LEU A 117 -4.45 -4.51 -16.05
N PHE A 118 -5.00 -5.56 -16.63
CA PHE A 118 -4.33 -6.85 -16.63
C PHE A 118 -3.51 -7.09 -17.89
N THR A 119 -4.01 -6.67 -19.06
CA THR A 119 -3.33 -6.90 -20.34
C THR A 119 -2.17 -5.95 -20.61
N ASN A 120 -2.18 -4.74 -20.03
CA ASN A 120 -1.11 -3.74 -20.14
C ASN A 120 -0.66 -3.25 -18.75
N PHE A 121 -0.41 -4.20 -17.85
CA PHE A 121 -0.07 -3.90 -16.46
C PHE A 121 1.17 -3.01 -16.31
N ASP A 122 2.22 -3.24 -17.10
CA ASP A 122 3.45 -2.44 -17.05
C ASP A 122 3.22 -0.95 -17.39
N GLY A 123 2.32 -0.67 -18.34
CA GLY A 123 1.93 0.69 -18.69
C GLY A 123 1.17 1.39 -17.56
N ILE A 124 0.25 0.66 -16.93
CA ILE A 124 -0.50 1.18 -15.77
C ILE A 124 0.45 1.39 -14.58
N LYS A 125 1.37 0.45 -14.32
CA LYS A 125 2.37 0.56 -13.25
C LYS A 125 3.22 1.82 -13.38
N LYS A 126 3.65 2.19 -14.59
CA LYS A 126 4.35 3.46 -14.84
C LYS A 126 3.47 4.68 -14.53
N SER A 127 2.19 4.63 -14.89
CA SER A 127 1.25 5.71 -14.60
C SER A 127 0.99 5.87 -13.10
N VAL A 128 0.93 4.76 -12.35
CA VAL A 128 0.84 4.74 -10.89
C VAL A 128 2.10 5.33 -10.25
N GLN A 129 3.29 4.96 -10.74
CA GLN A 129 4.54 5.53 -10.25
C GLN A 129 4.62 7.05 -10.50
N THR A 130 4.11 7.51 -11.65
CA THR A 130 3.98 8.95 -11.94
C THR A 130 3.04 9.63 -10.95
N LEU A 131 1.90 9.03 -10.63
CA LEU A 131 0.98 9.54 -9.61
C LEU A 131 1.67 9.70 -8.25
N VAL A 132 2.39 8.68 -7.76
CA VAL A 132 3.11 8.75 -6.48
C VAL A 132 4.12 9.89 -6.47
N LYS A 133 4.87 10.08 -7.56
CA LYS A 133 5.82 11.20 -7.69
C LYS A 133 5.12 12.56 -7.64
N MET A 134 3.96 12.69 -8.30
CA MET A 134 3.17 13.92 -8.29
C MET A 134 2.65 14.24 -6.89
N GLU A 135 2.21 13.23 -6.13
CA GLU A 135 1.79 13.39 -4.74
C GLU A 135 2.94 13.83 -3.84
N GLU A 136 4.11 13.19 -3.94
CA GLU A 136 5.30 13.61 -3.20
C GLU A 136 5.72 15.04 -3.54
N GLN A 137 5.59 15.44 -4.81
CA GLN A 137 5.92 16.80 -5.25
C GLN A 137 4.94 17.83 -4.67
N ILE A 138 3.65 17.52 -4.61
CA ILE A 138 2.63 18.37 -3.97
C ILE A 138 2.90 18.44 -2.46
N ALA A 139 3.16 17.30 -1.81
CA ALA A 139 3.43 17.22 -0.38
C ALA A 139 4.66 18.04 0.02
N ARG A 140 5.72 18.05 -0.81
CA ARG A 140 6.90 18.92 -0.65
C ARG A 140 6.64 20.42 -0.87
N GLY A 141 5.40 20.81 -1.16
CA GLY A 141 4.99 22.18 -1.38
C GLY A 141 5.21 22.72 -2.80
N GLY A 142 5.52 21.86 -3.78
CA GLY A 142 5.63 22.26 -5.19
C GLY A 142 6.75 23.27 -5.46
N LYS A 143 7.92 23.11 -4.83
CA LYS A 143 9.05 24.04 -4.97
C LYS A 143 9.40 24.26 -6.45
N GLY A 144 9.47 25.53 -6.85
CA GLY A 144 9.81 25.94 -8.23
C GLY A 144 8.64 25.96 -9.22
N LEU A 145 7.42 25.62 -8.80
CA LEU A 145 6.22 25.72 -9.64
C LEU A 145 5.44 27.00 -9.37
N VAL A 146 4.77 27.51 -10.40
CA VAL A 146 3.81 28.61 -10.28
C VAL A 146 2.52 28.11 -9.62
N LYS A 147 1.81 28.96 -8.87
CA LYS A 147 0.50 28.63 -8.25
C LYS A 147 -0.48 27.97 -9.23
N LYS A 148 -0.50 28.43 -10.49
CA LYS A 148 -1.33 27.86 -11.57
C LYS A 148 -0.93 26.42 -11.91
N GLU A 149 0.38 26.14 -11.96
CA GLU A 149 0.91 24.80 -12.23
C GLU A 149 0.63 23.85 -11.07
N ILE A 150 0.77 24.33 -9.82
CA ILE A 150 0.40 23.55 -8.62
C ILE A 150 -1.09 23.16 -8.69
N LEU A 151 -1.97 24.09 -9.08
CA LEU A 151 -3.40 23.80 -9.21
C LEU A 151 -3.70 22.76 -10.31
N LEU A 152 -3.01 22.84 -11.45
CA LEU A 152 -3.14 21.84 -12.52
C LEU A 152 -2.65 20.48 -12.06
N LEU A 153 -1.50 20.44 -11.37
CA LEU A 153 -0.93 19.22 -10.81
C LEU A 153 -1.88 18.57 -9.78
N GLN A 154 -2.50 19.37 -8.90
CA GLN A 154 -3.51 18.90 -7.95
C GLN A 154 -4.72 18.28 -8.65
N LYS A 155 -5.23 18.91 -9.72
CA LYS A 155 -6.35 18.35 -10.51
C LYS A 155 -5.96 17.04 -11.19
N ASP A 156 -4.76 16.93 -11.72
CA ASP A 156 -4.26 15.70 -12.32
C ASP A 156 -4.09 14.58 -11.30
N VAL A 157 -3.56 14.89 -10.12
CA VAL A 157 -3.45 13.95 -9.00
C VAL A 157 -4.82 13.49 -8.53
N GLU A 158 -5.79 14.38 -8.37
CA GLU A 158 -7.16 14.03 -8.01
C GLU A 158 -7.79 13.09 -9.04
N ARG A 159 -7.65 13.42 -10.33
CA ARG A 159 -8.17 12.58 -11.43
C ARG A 159 -7.54 11.19 -11.43
N LEU A 160 -6.22 11.10 -11.26
CA LEU A 160 -5.50 9.82 -11.22
C LEU A 160 -5.81 9.02 -9.96
N ASN A 161 -5.92 9.67 -8.79
CA ASN A 161 -6.31 9.01 -7.55
C ASN A 161 -7.71 8.40 -7.59
N ARG A 162 -8.66 9.06 -8.27
CA ARG A 162 -10.00 8.47 -8.51
C ARG A 162 -9.94 7.13 -9.27
N MET A 163 -8.91 6.91 -10.09
CA MET A 163 -8.76 5.69 -10.88
C MET A 163 -7.83 4.65 -10.25
N TYR A 164 -6.72 5.11 -9.65
CA TYR A 164 -5.60 4.26 -9.27
C TYR A 164 -5.35 4.14 -7.77
N SER A 165 -6.11 4.84 -6.92
CA SER A 165 -5.94 4.79 -5.46
C SER A 165 -5.91 3.36 -4.91
N GLY A 166 -6.86 2.53 -5.33
CA GLY A 166 -6.98 1.17 -4.83
C GLY A 166 -5.97 0.16 -5.39
N ILE A 167 -5.19 0.52 -6.42
CA ILE A 167 -4.14 -0.33 -7.03
C ILE A 167 -2.72 0.25 -6.88
N LYS A 168 -2.56 1.34 -6.12
CA LYS A 168 -1.30 2.11 -6.03
C LYS A 168 -0.08 1.26 -5.62
N PHE A 169 -0.29 0.34 -4.69
CA PHE A 169 0.77 -0.52 -4.13
C PHE A 169 0.82 -1.92 -4.76
N MET A 170 0.15 -2.11 -5.90
CA MET A 170 0.06 -3.42 -6.54
C MET A 170 1.31 -3.65 -7.38
N ASP A 171 2.18 -4.54 -6.90
CA ASP A 171 3.45 -4.83 -7.59
C ASP A 171 3.34 -5.89 -8.68
N LYS A 172 2.40 -6.83 -8.51
CA LYS A 172 2.13 -7.99 -9.36
C LYS A 172 0.63 -8.07 -9.62
N LEU A 173 0.26 -8.77 -10.69
CA LEU A 173 -1.14 -9.11 -10.97
C LEU A 173 -1.77 -9.85 -9.79
N PRO A 174 -3.08 -9.66 -9.56
CA PRO A 174 -3.78 -10.38 -8.51
C PRO A 174 -3.93 -11.86 -8.86
N GLU A 175 -3.93 -12.72 -7.84
CA GLU A 175 -4.15 -14.16 -7.99
C GLU A 175 -5.63 -14.51 -8.12
N ALA A 176 -6.52 -13.60 -7.69
CA ALA A 176 -7.95 -13.71 -7.90
C ALA A 176 -8.61 -12.33 -7.90
N ILE A 177 -9.70 -12.22 -8.64
CA ILE A 177 -10.56 -11.03 -8.67
C ILE A 177 -11.93 -11.35 -8.08
N ILE A 178 -12.39 -10.48 -7.18
CA ILE A 178 -13.75 -10.49 -6.64
C ILE A 178 -14.55 -9.41 -7.36
N VAL A 179 -15.62 -9.77 -8.04
CA VAL A 179 -16.44 -8.82 -8.82
C VAL A 179 -17.84 -8.73 -8.23
N VAL A 180 -18.25 -7.52 -7.87
CA VAL A 180 -19.63 -7.19 -7.49
C VAL A 180 -20.34 -6.68 -8.73
N ASP A 181 -21.41 -7.36 -9.15
CA ASP A 181 -22.17 -7.10 -10.38
C ASP A 181 -21.35 -7.34 -11.67
N SER A 182 -21.35 -8.61 -12.11
CA SER A 182 -20.65 -9.01 -13.34
C SER A 182 -21.25 -8.43 -14.63
N ALA A 183 -22.52 -8.01 -14.59
CA ALA A 183 -23.19 -7.39 -15.72
C ALA A 183 -22.73 -5.96 -15.94
N VAL A 184 -22.38 -5.22 -14.90
CA VAL A 184 -21.76 -3.88 -15.01
C VAL A 184 -20.27 -4.01 -15.33
N GLU A 185 -19.55 -4.91 -14.65
CA GLU A 185 -18.08 -5.03 -14.73
C GLU A 185 -17.58 -5.95 -15.85
N LYS A 186 -18.24 -5.95 -17.02
CA LYS A 186 -17.92 -6.86 -18.14
C LYS A 186 -16.46 -6.75 -18.61
N ASN A 187 -15.88 -5.55 -18.54
CA ASN A 187 -14.49 -5.32 -18.98
C ASN A 187 -13.50 -5.99 -18.02
N ALA A 188 -13.73 -5.89 -16.71
CA ALA A 188 -12.91 -6.55 -15.70
C ALA A 188 -12.97 -8.07 -15.85
N VAL A 189 -14.19 -8.62 -16.02
CA VAL A 189 -14.41 -10.05 -16.26
C VAL A 189 -13.70 -10.52 -17.54
N LYS A 190 -13.82 -9.76 -18.62
CA LYS A 190 -13.19 -10.10 -19.92
C LYS A 190 -11.66 -10.09 -19.84
N GLU A 191 -11.07 -9.09 -19.20
CA GLU A 191 -9.62 -9.03 -19.01
C GLU A 191 -9.12 -10.14 -18.09
N ALA A 192 -9.84 -10.43 -16.99
CA ALA A 192 -9.49 -11.51 -16.08
C ALA A 192 -9.49 -12.87 -16.78
N ARG A 193 -10.51 -13.17 -17.60
CA ARG A 193 -10.55 -14.41 -18.39
C ARG A 193 -9.39 -14.50 -19.39
N ASN A 194 -9.08 -13.40 -20.08
CA ASN A 194 -7.98 -13.38 -21.04
C ASN A 194 -6.61 -13.65 -20.39
N MET A 195 -6.45 -13.25 -19.12
CA MET A 195 -5.22 -13.42 -18.34
C MET A 195 -5.25 -14.66 -17.44
N ASN A 196 -6.28 -15.51 -17.57
CA ASN A 196 -6.48 -16.71 -16.75
C ASN A 196 -6.51 -16.44 -15.23
N ILE A 197 -6.97 -15.26 -14.82
CA ILE A 197 -7.13 -14.90 -13.41
C ILE A 197 -8.51 -15.42 -12.95
N PRO A 198 -8.57 -16.27 -11.91
CA PRO A 198 -9.82 -16.77 -11.35
C PRO A 198 -10.79 -15.66 -10.91
N ILE A 199 -12.05 -15.81 -11.32
CA ILE A 199 -13.11 -14.83 -11.07
C ILE A 199 -14.10 -15.39 -10.04
N ILE A 200 -14.24 -14.68 -8.93
CA ILE A 200 -15.27 -14.89 -7.93
C ILE A 200 -16.25 -13.74 -8.04
N SER A 201 -17.54 -14.00 -8.18
CA SER A 201 -18.49 -12.90 -8.39
C SER A 201 -19.85 -13.14 -7.76
N LEU A 202 -20.42 -12.06 -7.21
CA LEU A 202 -21.83 -11.99 -6.87
C LEU A 202 -22.62 -11.82 -8.17
N ILE A 203 -23.53 -12.76 -8.42
CA ILE A 203 -24.36 -12.76 -9.63
C ILE A 203 -25.83 -12.66 -9.29
N ASP A 204 -26.51 -11.72 -9.94
CA ASP A 204 -27.96 -11.68 -9.98
C ASP A 204 -28.46 -12.42 -11.25
N THR A 205 -29.76 -12.60 -11.32
CA THR A 205 -30.56 -13.22 -12.38
C THR A 205 -30.34 -12.67 -13.79
N ASN A 206 -29.78 -11.47 -13.96
CA ASN A 206 -29.44 -10.88 -15.26
C ASN A 206 -27.99 -11.20 -15.71
N CYS A 207 -27.19 -11.86 -14.88
CA CYS A 207 -25.79 -12.14 -15.14
C CYS A 207 -25.61 -13.49 -15.84
N ASN A 208 -24.52 -13.65 -16.59
CA ASN A 208 -24.15 -14.92 -17.19
C ASN A 208 -23.24 -15.71 -16.23
N PRO A 209 -23.67 -16.86 -15.69
CA PRO A 209 -22.85 -17.62 -14.72
C PRO A 209 -21.67 -18.35 -15.37
N ASP A 210 -21.69 -18.60 -16.69
CA ASP A 210 -20.67 -19.42 -17.36
C ASP A 210 -19.32 -18.69 -17.55
N VAL A 211 -19.30 -17.37 -17.39
CA VAL A 211 -18.06 -16.58 -17.49
C VAL A 211 -17.31 -16.45 -16.16
N ILE A 212 -17.89 -16.99 -15.08
CA ILE A 212 -17.37 -16.85 -13.71
C ILE A 212 -16.98 -18.23 -13.19
N ASP A 213 -15.79 -18.35 -12.62
CA ASP A 213 -15.26 -19.62 -12.11
C ASP A 213 -15.94 -20.03 -10.80
N TYR A 214 -16.17 -19.05 -9.92
CA TYR A 214 -16.84 -19.24 -8.62
C TYR A 214 -18.03 -18.28 -8.49
N PRO A 215 -19.19 -18.61 -9.08
CA PRO A 215 -20.37 -17.78 -9.02
C PRO A 215 -21.06 -17.88 -7.65
N ILE A 216 -21.54 -16.76 -7.11
CA ILE A 216 -22.33 -16.71 -5.88
C ILE A 216 -23.67 -16.04 -6.21
N PRO A 217 -24.76 -16.81 -6.37
CA PRO A 217 -26.08 -16.27 -6.66
C PRO A 217 -26.59 -15.40 -5.52
N ALA A 218 -26.72 -14.09 -5.71
CA ALA A 218 -27.21 -13.18 -4.69
C ALA A 218 -27.60 -11.83 -5.31
N ASN A 219 -28.46 -11.11 -4.59
CA ASN A 219 -28.83 -9.73 -4.93
C ASN A 219 -27.61 -8.79 -4.92
N ASP A 220 -27.36 -8.13 -6.06
CA ASP A 220 -26.30 -7.13 -6.26
C ASP A 220 -26.80 -5.67 -6.32
N ASP A 221 -28.10 -5.45 -6.10
CA ASP A 221 -28.73 -4.12 -5.99
C ASP A 221 -28.87 -3.68 -4.53
N SER A 222 -29.11 -4.62 -3.61
CA SER A 222 -29.28 -4.31 -2.18
C SER A 222 -27.95 -3.99 -1.52
N LEU A 223 -27.81 -2.78 -0.99
CA LEU A 223 -26.62 -2.37 -0.23
C LEU A 223 -26.37 -3.24 1.00
N LYS A 224 -27.43 -3.72 1.65
CA LYS A 224 -27.31 -4.64 2.80
C LYS A 224 -26.73 -5.98 2.37
N SER A 225 -27.16 -6.50 1.22
CA SER A 225 -26.64 -7.73 0.63
C SER A 225 -25.15 -7.57 0.29
N ILE A 226 -24.81 -6.55 -0.52
CA ILE A 226 -23.42 -6.28 -0.91
C ILE A 226 -22.53 -6.08 0.31
N SER A 227 -22.98 -5.30 1.30
CA SER A 227 -22.23 -5.09 2.54
C SER A 227 -21.95 -6.39 3.28
N LEU A 228 -22.93 -7.28 3.41
CA LEU A 228 -22.74 -8.56 4.07
C LEU A 228 -21.65 -9.39 3.37
N PHE A 229 -21.80 -9.62 2.06
CA PHE A 229 -20.84 -10.43 1.30
C PHE A 229 -19.44 -9.83 1.28
N VAL A 230 -19.32 -8.53 1.01
CA VAL A 230 -18.03 -7.84 0.96
C VAL A 230 -17.33 -7.89 2.31
N ASN A 231 -18.05 -7.70 3.43
CA ASN A 231 -17.47 -7.83 4.77
C ASN A 231 -16.99 -9.27 5.04
N ILE A 232 -17.77 -10.29 4.68
CA ILE A 232 -17.35 -11.70 4.82
C ILE A 232 -16.07 -11.94 4.03
N PHE A 233 -15.98 -11.47 2.77
CA PHE A 233 -14.76 -11.60 1.97
C PHE A 233 -13.57 -10.91 2.63
N GLY A 234 -13.76 -9.70 3.14
CA GLY A 234 -12.72 -8.97 3.86
C GLY A 234 -12.25 -9.67 5.12
N ASP A 235 -13.16 -10.30 5.87
CA ASP A 235 -12.84 -11.06 7.07
C ASP A 235 -12.02 -12.32 6.78
N VAL A 236 -12.21 -12.95 5.62
CA VAL A 236 -11.38 -14.10 5.20
C VAL A 236 -9.96 -13.65 4.80
N VAL A 237 -9.83 -12.46 4.19
CA VAL A 237 -8.53 -12.00 3.66
C VAL A 237 -7.66 -11.30 4.70
N LYS A 238 -8.26 -10.65 5.70
CA LYS A 238 -7.53 -9.75 6.63
C LYS A 238 -6.33 -10.39 7.32
N ASP A 239 -6.38 -11.70 7.62
CA ASP A 239 -5.35 -12.41 8.38
C ASP A 239 -4.19 -12.94 7.52
N SER A 240 -4.24 -12.75 6.19
CA SER A 240 -3.17 -13.20 5.30
C SER A 240 -1.87 -12.38 5.47
N LYS A 241 -0.71 -12.98 5.16
CA LYS A 241 0.58 -12.25 5.22
C LYS A 241 0.61 -11.10 4.21
N ASN A 242 0.03 -11.31 3.02
CA ASN A 242 0.00 -10.32 1.96
C ASN A 242 -0.90 -9.13 2.35
N SER A 243 -2.08 -9.36 2.92
CA SER A 243 -2.96 -8.28 3.39
C SER A 243 -2.25 -7.39 4.41
N LEU A 244 -1.58 -7.98 5.40
CA LEU A 244 -0.84 -7.24 6.42
C LEU A 244 0.26 -6.38 5.80
N SER A 245 0.98 -6.90 4.79
CA SER A 245 2.00 -6.14 4.07
C SER A 245 1.41 -4.96 3.28
N VAL A 246 0.24 -5.12 2.66
CA VAL A 246 -0.43 -4.04 1.93
C VAL A 246 -0.92 -2.97 2.90
N ILE A 247 -1.43 -3.36 4.08
CA ILE A 247 -1.85 -2.42 5.12
C ILE A 247 -0.65 -1.61 5.64
N SER A 248 0.51 -2.25 5.88
CA SER A 248 1.70 -1.52 6.29
C SER A 248 2.19 -0.55 5.22
N LEU A 249 2.23 -0.98 3.95
CA LEU A 249 2.64 -0.12 2.83
C LEU A 249 1.75 1.13 2.68
N ARG A 250 0.43 0.97 2.86
CA ARG A 250 -0.51 2.10 2.86
C ARG A 250 -0.22 3.08 4.00
N ARG A 251 -0.05 2.56 5.22
CA ARG A 251 0.27 3.38 6.41
C ARG A 251 1.60 4.12 6.27
N ASP A 252 2.62 3.44 5.74
CA ASP A 252 3.95 4.02 5.54
C ASP A 252 3.90 5.16 4.52
N ASN A 253 3.11 4.99 3.45
CA ASN A 253 2.91 6.03 2.44
C ASN A 253 2.17 7.25 3.01
N ASP A 254 1.08 7.03 3.75
CA ASP A 254 0.32 8.11 4.39
C ASP A 254 1.19 8.87 5.41
N ALA A 255 2.01 8.16 6.19
CA ALA A 255 2.95 8.76 7.12
C ALA A 255 4.06 9.55 6.42
N LEU A 256 4.57 9.04 5.28
CA LEU A 256 5.55 9.75 4.45
C LEU A 256 4.97 11.05 3.90
N LEU A 257 3.76 11.01 3.34
CA LEU A 257 3.09 12.21 2.80
C LEU A 257 2.83 13.25 3.90
N ALA A 258 2.32 12.82 5.06
CA ALA A 258 2.09 13.72 6.21
C ALA A 258 3.40 14.37 6.71
N LYS A 259 4.51 13.62 6.72
CA LYS A 259 5.83 14.16 7.08
C LYS A 259 6.29 15.22 6.09
N LEU A 260 6.18 14.94 4.79
CA LEU A 260 6.56 15.89 3.74
C LEU A 260 5.71 17.17 3.78
N GLU A 261 4.41 17.05 4.02
CA GLU A 261 3.51 18.19 4.18
C GLU A 261 3.87 19.06 5.39
N LYS A 262 4.21 18.43 6.53
CA LYS A 262 4.65 19.16 7.72
C LYS A 262 5.95 19.92 7.47
N GLU A 263 6.95 19.28 6.87
CA GLU A 263 8.22 19.92 6.50
C GLU A 263 7.99 21.09 5.53
N ALA A 264 7.07 20.96 4.58
CA ALA A 264 6.72 22.02 3.64
C ALA A 264 6.00 23.20 4.32
N ASN A 265 5.14 22.95 5.29
CA ASN A 265 4.44 24.00 6.04
C ASN A 265 5.39 24.74 6.98
N GLU A 266 6.27 24.04 7.70
CA GLU A 266 7.30 24.66 8.55
C GLU A 266 8.22 25.57 7.72
N GLU A 267 8.60 25.14 6.52
CA GLU A 267 9.43 25.97 5.62
C GLU A 267 8.68 27.22 5.14
N LYS A 268 7.39 27.09 4.79
CA LYS A 268 6.55 28.23 4.42
C LYS A 268 6.41 29.23 5.56
N GLU A 269 6.21 28.76 6.79
CA GLU A 269 6.15 29.61 7.98
C GLU A 269 7.48 30.33 8.25
N ARG A 270 8.62 29.64 8.08
CA ARG A 270 9.95 30.26 8.20
C ARG A 270 10.16 31.35 7.16
N ILE A 271 9.80 31.11 5.90
CA ILE A 271 9.88 32.11 4.83
C ILE A 271 8.99 33.30 5.14
N ALA A 272 7.75 33.08 5.56
CA ALA A 272 6.83 34.15 5.91
C ALA A 272 7.35 35.03 7.06
N LYS A 273 7.94 34.44 8.10
CA LYS A 273 8.57 35.19 9.20
C LYS A 273 9.76 36.03 8.73
N MET A 274 10.63 35.46 7.90
CA MET A 274 11.77 36.22 7.33
C MET A 274 11.29 37.39 6.46
N GLU A 275 10.25 37.20 5.65
CA GLU A 275 9.66 38.27 4.84
C GLU A 275 9.00 39.36 5.71
N GLU A 276 8.37 39.00 6.82
CA GLU A 276 7.77 39.95 7.76
C GLU A 276 8.84 40.78 8.47
N GLU A 277 9.90 40.14 8.98
CA GLU A 277 11.06 40.83 9.54
C GLU A 277 11.73 41.77 8.52
N GLU A 278 11.86 41.36 7.26
CA GLU A 278 12.40 42.20 6.19
C GLU A 278 11.48 43.39 5.87
N ARG A 279 10.15 43.19 5.86
CA ARG A 279 9.17 44.28 5.71
C ARG A 279 9.24 45.27 6.87
N GLU A 280 9.36 44.80 8.10
CA GLU A 280 9.52 45.67 9.28
C GLU A 280 10.82 46.47 9.21
N ARG A 281 11.95 45.83 8.85
CA ARG A 281 13.23 46.52 8.62
C ARG A 281 13.12 47.59 7.55
N MET A 282 12.47 47.29 6.42
CA MET A 282 12.27 48.26 5.33
C MET A 282 11.34 49.42 5.74
N LYS A 283 10.34 49.16 6.57
CA LYS A 283 9.47 50.20 7.14
C LYS A 283 10.25 51.10 8.11
N ALA A 284 11.06 50.53 8.99
CA ALA A 284 11.92 51.29 9.91
C ALA A 284 12.95 52.16 9.17
N LEU A 285 13.47 51.68 8.03
CA LEU A 285 14.35 52.45 7.15
C LEU A 285 13.62 53.64 6.50
N ARG A 286 12.37 53.45 6.05
CA ARG A 286 11.53 54.50 5.46
C ARG A 286 11.09 55.57 6.47
N GLU A 287 10.85 55.18 7.72
CA GLU A 287 10.46 56.07 8.82
C GLU A 287 11.65 56.84 9.43
N GLY A 288 12.87 56.67 8.90
CA GLY A 288 14.03 57.50 9.28
C GLY A 288 14.60 57.23 10.68
N LYS A 289 14.19 56.15 11.35
CA LYS A 289 14.73 55.75 12.67
C LYS A 289 16.13 55.11 12.61
N ILE A 290 16.62 54.81 11.41
CA ILE A 290 17.97 54.26 11.19
C ILE A 290 18.72 55.27 10.31
N THR A 291 19.69 55.98 10.91
CA THR A 291 20.56 56.92 10.20
C THR A 291 21.58 56.17 9.34
N SER A 292 21.73 56.60 8.09
CA SER A 292 22.52 55.99 7.02
C SER A 292 24.05 56.09 7.19
N VAL A 293 24.54 56.17 8.42
CA VAL A 293 25.97 56.37 8.68
C VAL A 293 26.49 55.29 9.61
N THR A 294 26.70 54.08 9.09
CA THR A 294 27.96 53.34 9.30
C THR A 294 28.15 52.32 8.17
N THR A 295 29.15 52.59 7.35
CA THR A 295 29.89 51.68 6.45
C THR A 295 29.19 51.05 5.26
N SER A 296 29.50 51.63 4.10
CA SER A 296 29.74 50.94 2.84
C SER A 296 30.42 49.58 3.02
N SER A 297 29.67 48.51 2.82
CA SER A 297 30.22 47.28 2.24
C SER A 297 29.20 46.74 1.25
N VAL A 298 29.66 46.58 0.02
CA VAL A 298 28.92 46.05 -1.11
C VAL A 298 28.43 44.65 -0.73
N VAL A 299 27.11 44.45 -0.59
CA VAL A 299 26.52 43.11 -0.54
C VAL A 299 26.53 42.57 -1.97
N ARG A 300 27.68 42.01 -2.36
CA ARG A 300 27.79 41.03 -3.44
C ARG A 300 26.78 39.94 -3.14
N VAL A 301 26.07 39.47 -4.16
CA VAL A 301 25.22 38.27 -4.10
C VAL A 301 26.01 37.13 -3.48
N VAL A 302 25.80 36.86 -2.19
CA VAL A 302 26.25 35.63 -1.56
C VAL A 302 25.17 34.59 -1.87
N LYS A 303 25.34 33.88 -3.00
CA LYS A 303 25.15 32.42 -2.91
C LYS A 303 25.94 32.01 -1.67
N LYS A 304 25.28 31.50 -0.62
CA LYS A 304 25.95 30.95 0.57
C LYS A 304 27.25 30.26 0.14
N GLU A 305 28.39 30.94 0.29
CA GLU A 305 29.63 30.21 0.47
C GLU A 305 29.40 29.51 1.79
N LYS A 306 29.39 28.18 1.72
CA LYS A 306 29.33 27.33 2.90
C LYS A 306 30.39 27.87 3.85
N ASP A 307 30.01 28.05 5.10
CA ASP A 307 30.89 28.53 6.15
C ASP A 307 31.89 27.40 6.47
N ILE A 308 32.95 27.30 5.66
CA ILE A 308 33.93 26.21 5.69
C ILE A 308 34.59 26.14 7.07
N ASP A 309 34.80 27.27 7.73
CA ASP A 309 35.43 27.34 9.06
C ASP A 309 34.51 26.82 10.17
N ALA A 310 33.19 27.04 10.05
CA ALA A 310 32.20 26.49 10.97
C ALA A 310 31.98 24.98 10.75
N GLU A 311 32.06 24.49 9.51
CA GLU A 311 32.08 23.05 9.21
C GLU A 311 33.40 22.39 9.65
N ILE A 312 34.55 23.07 9.53
CA ILE A 312 35.85 22.58 10.02
C ILE A 312 35.83 22.49 11.54
N LYS A 313 35.36 23.52 12.27
CA LYS A 313 35.24 23.44 13.74
C LYS A 313 34.29 22.35 14.20
N LYS A 314 33.14 22.18 13.54
CA LYS A 314 32.22 21.07 13.85
C LYS A 314 32.82 19.72 13.47
N ALA A 315 33.59 19.62 12.40
CA ALA A 315 34.29 18.40 12.01
C ALA A 315 35.47 18.08 12.94
N GLU A 316 36.15 19.09 13.50
CA GLU A 316 37.20 18.93 14.51
C GLU A 316 36.61 18.53 15.86
N GLU A 317 35.50 19.13 16.31
CA GLU A 317 34.79 18.69 17.52
C GLU A 317 34.20 17.27 17.39
N VAL A 318 33.75 16.89 16.19
CA VAL A 318 33.27 15.53 15.90
C VAL A 318 34.45 14.54 15.83
N LYS A 319 35.59 14.92 15.25
CA LYS A 319 36.83 14.13 15.28
C LYS A 319 37.33 13.93 16.71
N GLU A 320 37.35 14.97 17.53
CA GLU A 320 37.82 14.89 18.92
C GLU A 320 36.90 14.03 19.80
N LYS A 321 35.61 13.90 19.43
CA LYS A 321 34.66 12.95 20.04
C LYS A 321 34.76 11.53 19.47
N GLU A 322 35.05 11.35 18.18
CA GLU A 322 35.32 10.03 17.57
C GLU A 322 36.64 9.44 18.09
N ASP A 323 37.66 10.28 18.31
CA ASP A 323 39.00 9.87 18.77
C ASP A 323 39.02 9.42 20.25
N LYS A 324 37.98 9.76 21.03
CA LYS A 324 37.83 9.36 22.45
C LYS A 324 37.08 8.05 22.66
N LYS A 325 36.50 7.42 21.62
CA LYS A 325 35.85 6.10 21.74
C LYS A 325 36.90 4.99 21.85
N GLY A 326 36.81 4.20 22.91
CA GLY A 326 37.67 3.02 23.11
C GLY A 326 37.23 1.85 22.22
N MET A 327 38.09 0.87 22.01
CA MET A 327 37.73 -0.34 21.23
C MET A 327 36.62 -1.16 21.88
N ASP A 328 36.46 -1.02 23.20
CA ASP A 328 35.44 -1.73 23.98
C ASP A 328 34.02 -1.23 23.67
N ASP A 329 33.87 -0.03 23.09
CA ASP A 329 32.59 0.54 22.68
C ASP A 329 32.08 0.01 21.32
N LEU A 330 32.90 -0.76 20.58
CA LEU A 330 32.55 -1.29 19.25
C LEU A 330 31.68 -2.57 19.31
N GLY A 331 31.36 -3.08 20.51
CA GLY A 331 30.52 -4.27 20.69
C GLY A 331 31.11 -5.55 20.08
N LEU A 332 32.43 -5.57 19.84
CA LEU A 332 33.15 -6.71 19.28
C LEU A 332 33.39 -7.79 20.34
N SER A 333 33.48 -9.05 19.92
CA SER A 333 33.81 -10.14 20.84
C SER A 333 35.19 -9.92 21.49
N VAL A 334 35.33 -10.27 22.77
CA VAL A 334 36.56 -10.11 23.57
C VAL A 334 37.80 -10.70 22.88
N ARG A 335 37.62 -11.80 22.16
CA ARG A 335 38.70 -12.47 21.40
C ARG A 335 39.18 -11.61 20.21
N VAL A 336 38.27 -10.94 19.52
CA VAL A 336 38.60 -10.07 18.38
C VAL A 336 39.26 -8.77 18.87
N VAL A 337 38.77 -8.19 19.97
CA VAL A 337 39.39 -7.01 20.60
C VAL A 337 40.84 -7.31 21.04
N LYS A 338 41.08 -8.49 21.63
CA LYS A 338 42.44 -8.91 22.01
C LYS A 338 43.37 -9.07 20.81
N LEU A 339 42.92 -9.70 19.72
CA LEU A 339 43.70 -9.88 18.50
C LEU A 339 44.03 -8.54 17.82
N LEU A 340 43.11 -7.57 17.85
CA LEU A 340 43.36 -6.23 17.31
C LEU A 340 44.33 -5.42 18.17
N ASN A 341 44.25 -5.56 19.50
CA ASN A 341 45.20 -4.96 20.44
C ASN A 341 46.62 -5.55 20.30
N ASP A 342 46.73 -6.87 20.15
CA ASP A 342 48.00 -7.58 19.92
C ASP A 342 48.62 -7.18 18.56
N ALA A 343 47.79 -6.81 17.57
CA ALA A 343 48.21 -6.25 16.29
C ALA A 343 48.56 -4.74 16.33
N GLY A 344 48.51 -4.11 17.52
CA GLY A 344 48.90 -2.70 17.71
C GLY A 344 47.84 -1.67 17.30
N LEU A 345 46.64 -2.10 16.94
CA LEU A 345 45.54 -1.22 16.51
C LEU A 345 44.72 -0.81 17.72
N LYS A 346 45.19 0.16 18.51
CA LYS A 346 44.52 0.57 19.77
C LYS A 346 43.45 1.65 19.62
N SER A 347 43.29 2.23 18.42
CA SER A 347 42.40 3.37 18.18
C SER A 347 41.45 3.11 17.01
N VAL A 348 40.19 3.56 17.17
CA VAL A 348 39.14 3.48 16.14
C VAL A 348 39.55 4.15 14.81
N PRO A 349 40.29 5.27 14.79
CA PRO A 349 40.78 5.88 13.55
C PRO A 349 41.80 5.01 12.79
N ALA A 350 42.62 4.23 13.50
CA ALA A 350 43.57 3.30 12.86
C ALA A 350 42.85 2.13 12.18
N LEU A 351 41.75 1.66 12.79
CA LEU A 351 40.87 0.62 12.24
C LEU A 351 40.08 1.08 11.01
N LYS A 352 39.62 2.33 10.98
CA LYS A 352 38.84 2.91 9.86
C LYS A 352 39.64 3.04 8.56
N LYS A 353 40.98 3.07 8.65
CA LYS A 353 41.89 3.14 7.49
C LYS A 353 42.16 1.78 6.84
N LEU A 354 41.86 0.67 7.53
CA LEU A 354 42.14 -0.68 7.04
C LEU A 354 41.03 -1.18 6.13
N SER A 355 41.44 -1.70 4.98
CA SER A 355 40.56 -2.39 4.05
C SER A 355 40.25 -3.82 4.53
N LYS A 356 39.16 -4.41 4.02
CA LYS A 356 38.78 -5.81 4.32
C LYS A 356 39.92 -6.81 4.10
N LYS A 357 40.78 -6.56 3.11
CA LYS A 357 41.93 -7.42 2.78
C LYS A 357 43.04 -7.34 3.82
N GLU A 358 43.27 -6.16 4.40
CA GLU A 358 44.29 -5.96 5.43
C GLU A 358 43.83 -6.51 6.79
N LEU A 359 42.53 -6.43 7.10
CA LEU A 359 41.96 -7.07 8.29
C LEU A 359 42.09 -8.60 8.25
N LEU A 360 41.97 -9.21 7.06
CA LEU A 360 42.17 -10.64 6.86
C LEU A 360 43.64 -11.09 6.92
N ALA A 361 44.59 -10.16 6.74
CA ALA A 361 46.00 -10.45 6.89
C ALA A 361 46.44 -10.57 8.37
N ILE A 362 45.60 -10.09 9.30
CA ILE A 362 45.84 -10.24 10.73
C ILE A 362 45.59 -11.68 11.14
N LYS A 363 46.63 -12.33 11.67
CA LYS A 363 46.61 -13.74 12.05
C LYS A 363 45.50 -14.02 13.07
N GLY A 364 44.49 -14.78 12.65
CA GLY A 364 43.36 -15.19 13.49
C GLY A 364 42.05 -14.42 13.27
N ILE A 365 42.01 -13.43 12.38
CA ILE A 365 40.77 -12.76 11.96
C ILE A 365 40.20 -13.49 10.73
N GLY A 366 39.04 -14.13 10.90
CA GLY A 366 38.31 -14.77 9.79
C GLY A 366 37.37 -13.80 9.07
N GLU A 367 36.78 -14.24 7.95
CA GLU A 367 35.90 -13.40 7.12
C GLU A 367 34.71 -12.81 7.88
N LYS A 368 34.09 -13.59 8.79
CA LYS A 368 32.99 -13.12 9.64
C LYS A 368 33.43 -12.00 10.60
N ALA A 369 34.58 -12.18 11.25
CA ALA A 369 35.12 -11.17 12.14
C ALA A 369 35.50 -9.89 11.38
N ALA A 370 36.07 -10.01 10.19
CA ALA A 370 36.36 -8.86 9.32
C ALA A 370 35.09 -8.12 8.88
N THR A 371 33.99 -8.84 8.57
CA THR A 371 32.71 -8.20 8.25
C THR A 371 32.05 -7.55 9.46
N ASP A 372 32.17 -8.14 10.64
CA ASP A 372 31.61 -7.60 11.88
C ASP A 372 32.35 -6.34 12.31
N ILE A 373 33.69 -6.30 12.17
CA ILE A 373 34.51 -5.11 12.38
C ILE A 373 34.10 -3.99 11.42
N LEU A 374 33.96 -4.29 10.12
CA LEU A 374 33.55 -3.29 9.12
C LEU A 374 32.11 -2.80 9.33
N LYS A 375 31.24 -3.63 9.90
CA LYS A 375 29.87 -3.28 10.24
C LYS A 375 29.80 -2.42 11.50
N ALA A 376 30.69 -2.64 12.48
CA ALA A 376 30.79 -1.82 13.68
C ALA A 376 31.45 -0.45 13.43
N LEU A 377 32.25 -0.33 12.36
CA LEU A 377 32.89 0.93 11.94
C LEU A 377 32.02 1.83 11.05
N LYS A 378 30.95 1.29 10.47
CA LYS A 378 29.94 2.03 9.70
C LYS A 378 28.83 2.50 10.63
#